data_AF-A0A7V6W447-F1
#
_entry.id   AF-A0A7V6W447-F1
#
_cell.length_a   1.000
_cell.length_b   1.000
_cell.length_c   1.000
_cell.angle_alpha   90.00
_cell.angle_beta   90.00
_cell.angle_gamma   90.00
#
_symmetry.space_group_name_H-M   'P 1'
#
loop_
_entity.id
_entity.type
_entity.pdbx_description
1 polymer ?
#
loop_
_entity_poly.entity_id
_entity_poly.type
_entity_poly.pdbx_seq_one_letter_code
_entity_poly.pdbx_strand_id
1 'polypeptide(L)'
;HLSPMNVSVHTTDPELRRYMLKNPASVKIMTQLRRIAAAGIDLNCQIVLCPGINDGAALDRTLSDLASLGDHLLSVAVVPVGITRFREERKLPALSTFDRSRAAAVIAQTEVWQQYFRAQTGRRIFYAADEFYLRAGAPIPPASDYEDMPQLENGVGMLALFREEIETILETDNMCDCPAPRLVYGAGSNDIRQLHILTGTDAAPWIEAFLPALRDRFAVSIYVHPVVNSFFGETITVAGLLTGQDLLAAARRLGEQLPEKERQQAAIVLPDVMLKQDEDIFLDDYTPAELADGCAMPVIVGEATGRGLAGVLASVAAVSDGAAESMRYEK
;
A
#
# COMPACT_ATOMS: atom_id res chain seq x y z
N HIS A 1 23.58 2.34 -10.27
CA HIS A 1 23.95 1.32 -9.25
C HIS A 1 23.01 0.12 -9.42
N LEU A 2 23.52 -1.10 -9.30
CA LEU A 2 22.73 -2.36 -9.43
C LEU A 2 22.31 -2.94 -8.07
N SER A 3 22.77 -2.34 -6.97
CA SER A 3 22.48 -2.74 -5.59
C SER A 3 21.61 -1.66 -4.91
N PRO A 4 20.61 -2.03 -4.10
CA PRO A 4 20.10 -3.38 -3.92
C PRO A 4 19.28 -3.86 -5.15
N MET A 5 19.21 -5.17 -5.36
CA MET A 5 18.37 -5.79 -6.39
C MET A 5 17.12 -6.43 -5.78
N ASN A 6 15.95 -6.08 -6.32
CA ASN A 6 14.66 -6.64 -5.92
C ASN A 6 14.37 -7.95 -6.68
N VAL A 7 14.06 -9.05 -5.97
CA VAL A 7 13.86 -10.37 -6.57
C VAL A 7 12.61 -11.08 -6.05
N SER A 8 11.69 -11.44 -6.95
CA SER A 8 10.54 -12.28 -6.63
C SER A 8 10.92 -13.78 -6.57
N VAL A 9 11.13 -14.26 -5.34
CA VAL A 9 11.62 -15.62 -5.03
C VAL A 9 10.48 -16.63 -4.92
N HIS A 10 9.34 -16.30 -4.32
CA HIS A 10 8.17 -17.20 -4.12
C HIS A 10 8.45 -18.53 -3.35
N THR A 11 9.42 -19.34 -3.78
CA THR A 11 9.96 -20.51 -3.07
C THR A 11 11.36 -20.83 -3.60
N THR A 12 12.21 -21.40 -2.76
CA THR A 12 13.54 -21.90 -3.15
C THR A 12 13.51 -23.36 -3.61
N ASP A 13 12.40 -24.08 -3.42
CA ASP A 13 12.25 -25.44 -3.94
C ASP A 13 12.18 -25.42 -5.49
N PRO A 14 13.12 -26.08 -6.19
CA PRO A 14 13.17 -26.07 -7.65
C PRO A 14 11.90 -26.60 -8.34
N GLU A 15 11.31 -27.67 -7.82
CA GLU A 15 10.14 -28.32 -8.42
C GLU A 15 8.88 -27.51 -8.14
N LEU A 16 8.73 -27.03 -6.91
CA LEU A 16 7.63 -26.15 -6.54
C LEU A 16 7.67 -24.82 -7.29
N ARG A 17 8.86 -24.21 -7.45
CA ARG A 17 9.02 -22.98 -8.23
C ARG A 17 8.70 -23.20 -9.71
N ARG A 18 9.09 -24.35 -10.27
CA ARG A 18 8.72 -24.73 -11.65
C ARG A 18 7.21 -24.87 -11.78
N TYR A 19 6.57 -25.52 -10.81
CA TYR A 19 5.12 -25.70 -10.77
C TYR A 19 4.38 -24.35 -10.71
N MET A 20 4.77 -23.47 -9.80
CA MET A 20 4.13 -22.16 -9.61
C MET A 20 4.30 -21.24 -10.83
N LEU A 21 5.51 -21.16 -11.38
CA LEU A 21 5.83 -20.21 -12.46
C LEU A 21 5.62 -20.77 -13.86
N LYS A 22 5.32 -22.07 -14.00
CA LYS A 22 5.24 -22.79 -15.28
C LYS A 22 6.44 -22.53 -16.20
N ASN A 23 7.62 -22.33 -15.62
CA ASN A 23 8.84 -22.00 -16.33
C ASN A 23 9.97 -22.97 -15.93
N PRO A 24 10.43 -23.85 -16.84
CA PRO A 24 11.53 -24.78 -16.56
C PRO A 24 12.84 -24.10 -16.13
N ALA A 25 13.09 -22.86 -16.56
CA ALA A 25 14.31 -22.13 -16.23
C ALA A 25 14.31 -21.53 -14.81
N SER A 26 13.16 -21.53 -14.11
CA SER A 26 13.03 -20.89 -12.79
C SER A 26 13.73 -21.66 -11.65
N VAL A 27 14.13 -22.90 -11.90
CA VAL A 27 14.66 -23.86 -10.91
C VAL A 27 16.02 -23.51 -10.31
N LYS A 28 16.72 -22.51 -10.87
CA LYS A 28 18.09 -22.14 -10.48
C LYS A 28 18.16 -20.93 -9.54
N ILE A 29 17.04 -20.55 -8.90
CA ILE A 29 16.94 -19.29 -8.15
C ILE A 29 18.04 -19.14 -7.09
N MET A 30 18.27 -20.15 -6.24
CA MET A 30 19.31 -20.07 -5.21
C MET A 30 20.73 -20.01 -5.78
N THR A 31 20.99 -20.70 -6.89
CA THR A 31 22.28 -20.60 -7.59
C THR A 31 22.51 -19.19 -8.14
N GLN A 32 21.46 -18.55 -8.67
CA GLN A 32 21.52 -17.19 -9.17
C GLN A 32 21.71 -16.18 -8.04
N LEU A 33 20.92 -16.28 -6.96
CA LEU A 33 21.03 -15.40 -5.79
C LEU A 33 22.42 -15.48 -5.15
N ARG A 34 22.97 -16.69 -4.97
CA ARG A 34 24.34 -16.85 -4.44
C ARG A 34 25.39 -16.22 -5.34
N ARG A 35 25.24 -16.31 -6.66
CA ARG A 35 26.15 -15.65 -7.61
C ARG A 35 26.07 -14.13 -7.52
N ILE A 36 24.87 -13.58 -7.33
CA ILE A 36 24.63 -12.13 -7.18
C ILE A 36 25.24 -11.64 -5.86
N ALA A 37 24.95 -12.32 -4.75
CA ALA A 37 25.53 -12.02 -3.45
C ALA A 37 27.07 -12.12 -3.48
N ALA A 38 27.64 -13.16 -4.10
CA ALA A 38 29.09 -13.30 -4.25
C ALA A 38 29.75 -12.20 -5.10
N ALA A 39 28.97 -11.45 -5.89
CA ALA A 39 29.43 -10.27 -6.62
C ALA A 39 29.33 -8.98 -5.79
N GLY A 40 28.93 -9.07 -4.51
CA GLY A 40 28.76 -7.91 -3.61
C GLY A 40 27.51 -7.09 -3.89
N ILE A 41 26.48 -7.70 -4.50
CA ILE A 41 25.20 -7.04 -4.78
C ILE A 41 24.21 -7.48 -3.71
N ASP A 42 23.60 -6.50 -3.04
CA ASP A 42 22.64 -6.74 -1.99
C ASP A 42 21.26 -7.04 -2.56
N LEU A 43 20.46 -7.80 -1.81
CA LEU A 43 19.22 -8.40 -2.26
C LEU A 43 18.07 -8.04 -1.32
N ASN A 44 16.99 -7.56 -1.92
CA ASN A 44 15.66 -7.55 -1.33
C ASN A 44 14.85 -8.63 -2.02
N CYS A 45 14.30 -9.57 -1.26
CA CYS A 45 13.51 -10.66 -1.83
C CYS A 45 12.03 -10.49 -1.50
N GLN A 46 11.17 -11.05 -2.35
CA GLN A 46 9.73 -11.11 -2.14
C GLN A 46 9.22 -12.53 -2.33
N ILE A 47 8.32 -12.95 -1.44
CA ILE A 47 7.61 -14.21 -1.49
C ILE A 47 6.11 -13.91 -1.55
N VAL A 48 5.53 -14.11 -2.73
CA VAL A 48 4.06 -14.21 -2.86
C VAL A 48 3.65 -15.60 -2.38
N LEU A 49 2.94 -15.66 -1.26
CA LEU A 49 2.42 -16.88 -0.66
C LEU A 49 1.07 -17.28 -1.25
N CYS A 50 0.95 -18.57 -1.53
CA CYS A 50 -0.24 -19.24 -2.02
C CYS A 50 -0.63 -20.33 -1.01
N PRO A 51 -1.84 -20.27 -0.41
CA PRO A 51 -2.24 -21.21 0.63
C PRO A 51 -2.19 -22.66 0.15
N GLY A 52 -1.55 -23.53 0.95
CA GLY A 52 -1.37 -24.96 0.65
C GLY A 52 -0.42 -25.28 -0.50
N ILE A 53 0.35 -24.30 -1.00
CA ILE A 53 1.30 -24.48 -2.10
C ILE A 53 2.73 -24.21 -1.61
N ASN A 54 3.02 -22.99 -1.17
CA ASN A 54 4.36 -22.56 -0.72
C ASN A 54 4.37 -21.95 0.68
N ASP A 55 3.33 -22.20 1.48
CA ASP A 55 3.24 -21.83 2.90
C ASP A 55 3.73 -22.96 3.84
N GLY A 56 3.68 -22.73 5.15
CA GLY A 56 4.07 -23.71 6.16
C GLY A 56 5.51 -24.18 6.00
N ALA A 57 5.75 -25.50 5.98
CA ALA A 57 7.10 -26.06 5.89
C ALA A 57 7.86 -25.64 4.60
N ALA A 58 7.14 -25.38 3.50
CA ALA A 58 7.75 -24.87 2.27
C ALA A 58 8.25 -23.43 2.44
N LEU A 59 7.54 -22.62 3.23
CA LEU A 59 7.98 -21.27 3.60
C LEU A 59 9.22 -21.35 4.51
N ASP A 60 9.23 -22.20 5.54
CA ASP A 60 10.41 -22.35 6.43
C ASP A 60 11.67 -22.72 5.65
N ARG A 61 11.55 -23.67 4.71
CA ARG A 61 12.65 -24.03 3.82
C ARG A 61 13.12 -22.82 3.01
N THR A 62 12.19 -22.05 2.46
CA THR A 62 12.48 -20.86 1.64
C THR A 62 13.20 -19.79 2.46
N LEU A 63 12.72 -19.49 3.66
CA LEU A 63 13.33 -18.49 4.56
C LEU A 63 14.72 -18.95 5.02
N SER A 64 14.88 -20.24 5.36
CA SER A 64 16.17 -20.83 5.71
C SER A 64 17.19 -20.79 4.57
N ASP A 65 16.76 -21.12 3.35
CA ASP A 65 17.64 -21.08 2.17
C ASP A 65 18.06 -19.63 1.87
N LEU A 66 17.13 -18.67 1.95
CA LEU A 66 17.45 -17.25 1.75
C LEU A 66 18.40 -16.72 2.83
N ALA A 67 18.19 -17.07 4.10
CA ALA A 67 19.10 -16.75 5.18
C ALA A 67 20.56 -17.16 4.91
N SER A 68 20.79 -18.22 4.12
CA SER A 68 22.14 -18.65 3.74
C SER A 68 22.92 -17.66 2.86
N LEU A 69 22.27 -16.59 2.39
CA LEU A 69 22.90 -15.51 1.62
C LEU A 69 23.67 -14.51 2.51
N GLY A 70 23.52 -14.58 3.84
CA GLY A 70 24.27 -13.76 4.80
C GLY A 70 23.97 -12.27 4.67
N ASP A 71 24.98 -11.43 4.87
CA ASP A 71 24.84 -9.97 4.96
C ASP A 71 24.30 -9.31 3.69
N HIS A 72 24.43 -9.98 2.53
CA HIS A 72 23.89 -9.52 1.25
C HIS A 72 22.38 -9.70 1.12
N LEU A 73 21.71 -10.39 2.06
CA LEU A 73 20.25 -10.38 2.14
C LEU A 73 19.80 -9.26 3.06
N LEU A 74 19.27 -8.18 2.48
CA LEU A 74 18.82 -7.02 3.25
C LEU A 74 17.45 -7.27 3.87
N SER A 75 16.52 -7.82 3.09
CA SER A 75 15.17 -8.08 3.57
C SER A 75 14.40 -9.07 2.69
N VAL A 76 13.32 -9.63 3.25
CA VAL A 76 12.38 -10.52 2.59
C VAL A 76 10.96 -10.12 2.96
N ALA A 77 10.18 -9.67 1.98
CA ALA A 77 8.74 -9.48 2.13
C ALA A 77 7.99 -10.79 1.88
N VAL A 78 7.08 -11.14 2.79
CA VAL A 78 6.15 -12.26 2.68
C VAL A 78 4.76 -11.68 2.50
N VAL A 79 4.21 -11.77 1.28
CA VAL A 79 2.96 -11.12 0.87
C VAL A 79 1.93 -12.17 0.46
N PRO A 80 0.62 -11.98 0.71
CA PRO A 80 -0.40 -12.92 0.25
C PRO A 80 -0.60 -12.82 -1.27
N VAL A 81 -1.07 -13.91 -1.88
CA VAL A 81 -1.50 -13.87 -3.28
C VAL A 81 -2.77 -13.03 -3.45
N GLY A 82 -2.70 -12.06 -4.37
CA GLY A 82 -3.88 -11.37 -4.91
C GLY A 82 -4.59 -12.24 -5.94
N ILE A 83 -5.88 -12.48 -5.77
CA ILE A 83 -6.70 -13.29 -6.68
C ILE A 83 -7.60 -12.35 -7.48
N THR A 84 -7.42 -12.32 -8.79
CA THR A 84 -8.26 -11.50 -9.69
C THR A 84 -9.36 -12.35 -10.35
N ARG A 85 -10.52 -11.76 -10.66
CA ARG A 85 -11.64 -12.40 -11.39
C ARG A 85 -11.26 -12.97 -12.76
N PHE A 86 -10.27 -12.39 -13.43
CA PHE A 86 -9.76 -12.86 -14.73
C PHE A 86 -9.17 -14.28 -14.70
N ARG A 87 -8.86 -14.84 -13.52
CA ARG A 87 -8.34 -16.21 -13.39
C ARG A 87 -9.38 -17.26 -13.81
N GLU A 88 -10.65 -17.02 -13.46
CA GLU A 88 -11.78 -17.89 -13.82
C GLU A 88 -12.02 -17.85 -15.33
N GLU A 89 -12.04 -16.64 -15.91
CA GLU A 89 -12.19 -16.42 -17.36
C GLU A 89 -11.09 -17.15 -18.15
N ARG A 90 -9.86 -17.19 -17.62
CA ARG A 90 -8.72 -17.87 -18.23
C ARG A 90 -8.56 -19.34 -17.83
N LYS A 91 -9.51 -19.92 -17.10
CA LYS A 91 -9.50 -21.33 -16.64
C LYS A 91 -8.19 -21.72 -15.95
N LEU A 92 -7.63 -20.81 -15.15
CA LEU A 92 -6.43 -21.08 -14.36
C LEU A 92 -6.76 -22.01 -13.18
N PRO A 93 -5.76 -22.75 -12.64
CA PRO A 93 -5.97 -23.57 -11.46
C PRO A 93 -6.61 -22.78 -10.32
N ALA A 94 -7.58 -23.42 -9.65
CA ALA A 94 -8.24 -22.86 -8.48
C ALA A 94 -7.19 -22.54 -7.41
N LEU A 95 -7.29 -21.34 -6.86
CA LEU A 95 -6.41 -20.85 -5.80
C LEU A 95 -7.30 -20.27 -4.72
N SER A 96 -6.95 -20.52 -3.45
CA SER A 96 -7.68 -19.97 -2.31
C SER A 96 -6.96 -18.75 -1.76
N THR A 97 -7.70 -17.85 -1.12
CA THR A 97 -7.12 -16.76 -0.33
C THR A 97 -6.75 -17.25 1.07
N PHE A 98 -5.88 -16.52 1.77
CA PHE A 98 -5.68 -16.73 3.21
C PHE A 98 -6.94 -16.32 3.98
N ASP A 99 -7.41 -17.17 4.89
CA ASP A 99 -8.39 -16.80 5.91
C ASP A 99 -7.69 -16.21 7.14
N ARG A 100 -8.48 -15.76 8.13
CA ARG A 100 -7.97 -15.21 9.40
C ARG A 100 -6.97 -16.13 10.10
N SER A 101 -7.29 -17.43 10.20
CA SER A 101 -6.45 -18.39 10.92
C SER A 101 -5.12 -18.65 10.21
N ARG A 102 -5.16 -18.76 8.88
CA ARG A 102 -3.97 -18.98 8.06
C ARG A 102 -3.09 -17.73 8.00
N ALA A 103 -3.69 -16.53 7.95
CA ALA A 103 -2.95 -15.27 8.04
C ALA A 103 -2.21 -15.15 9.38
N ALA A 104 -2.89 -15.46 10.50
CA ALA A 104 -2.25 -15.49 11.83
C ALA A 104 -1.09 -16.50 11.91
N ALA A 105 -1.23 -17.67 11.27
CA ALA A 105 -0.15 -18.65 11.21
C ALA A 105 1.08 -18.14 10.44
N VAL A 106 0.88 -17.41 9.33
CA VAL A 106 1.98 -16.81 8.57
C VAL A 106 2.69 -15.72 9.38
N ILE A 107 1.95 -14.89 10.12
CA ILE A 107 2.53 -13.87 11.02
C ILE A 107 3.40 -14.55 12.06
N ALA A 108 2.84 -15.52 12.80
CA ALA A 108 3.57 -16.24 13.85
C ALA A 108 4.82 -16.96 13.30
N GLN A 109 4.71 -17.58 12.13
CA GLN A 109 5.84 -18.21 11.46
C GLN A 109 6.93 -17.20 11.12
N THR A 110 6.55 -16.04 10.57
CA THR A 110 7.50 -14.97 10.21
C THR A 110 8.17 -14.38 11.44
N GLU A 111 7.43 -14.17 12.54
CA GLU A 111 7.96 -13.67 13.81
C GLU A 111 9.01 -14.61 14.43
N VAL A 112 8.82 -15.92 14.32
CA VAL A 112 9.84 -16.90 14.76
C VAL A 112 11.15 -16.68 14.01
N TRP A 113 11.09 -16.51 12.69
CA TRP A 113 12.27 -16.21 11.87
C TRP A 113 12.88 -14.85 12.19
N GLN A 114 12.06 -13.81 12.40
CA GLN A 114 12.54 -12.50 12.83
C GLN A 114 13.31 -12.57 14.15
N GLN A 115 12.76 -13.26 15.15
CA GLN A 115 13.38 -13.41 16.47
C GLN A 115 14.69 -14.20 16.38
N TYR A 116 14.69 -15.29 15.61
CA TYR A 116 15.89 -16.10 15.36
C TYR A 116 17.00 -15.26 14.72
N PHE A 117 16.69 -14.49 13.67
CA PHE A 117 17.67 -13.66 12.98
C PHE A 117 18.15 -12.49 13.83
N ARG A 118 17.25 -11.85 14.58
CA ARG A 118 17.59 -10.74 15.47
C ARG A 118 18.54 -11.18 16.58
N ALA A 119 18.36 -12.39 17.12
CA ALA A 119 19.26 -12.94 18.14
C ALA A 119 20.68 -13.21 17.60
N GLN A 120 20.82 -13.54 16.31
CA GLN A 120 22.11 -13.87 15.70
C GLN A 120 22.84 -12.67 15.09
N THR A 121 22.09 -11.75 14.49
CA THR A 121 22.62 -10.68 13.62
C THR A 121 22.25 -9.28 14.10
N GLY A 122 21.35 -9.16 15.07
CA GLY A 122 20.76 -7.88 15.49
C GLY A 122 19.65 -7.36 14.57
N ARG A 123 19.38 -8.03 13.45
CA ARG A 123 18.41 -7.62 12.41
C ARG A 123 17.30 -8.65 12.23
N ARG A 124 16.09 -8.22 11.85
CA ARG A 124 14.91 -9.08 11.67
C ARG A 124 14.79 -9.63 10.24
N ILE A 125 15.06 -8.80 9.24
CA ILE A 125 15.09 -9.04 7.77
C ILE A 125 13.88 -9.74 7.12
N PHE A 126 13.09 -10.57 7.80
CA PHE A 126 11.89 -11.22 7.28
C PHE A 126 10.65 -10.46 7.74
N TYR A 127 9.74 -10.12 6.85
CA TYR A 127 8.57 -9.31 7.21
C TYR A 127 7.31 -9.81 6.53
N ALA A 128 6.24 -9.99 7.29
CA ALA A 128 4.91 -10.23 6.74
C ALA A 128 4.31 -8.89 6.29
N ALA A 129 3.62 -8.90 5.15
CA ALA A 129 2.87 -7.74 4.68
C ALA A 129 1.76 -7.34 5.66
N ASP A 130 1.44 -6.06 5.69
CA ASP A 130 0.41 -5.46 6.53
C ASP A 130 -0.97 -6.12 6.29
N GLU A 131 -1.21 -6.57 5.06
CA GLU A 131 -2.42 -7.30 4.68
C GLU A 131 -2.62 -8.59 5.50
N PHE A 132 -1.56 -9.30 5.89
CA PHE A 132 -1.71 -10.46 6.78
C PHE A 132 -2.23 -10.05 8.16
N TYR A 133 -1.71 -8.95 8.71
CA TYR A 133 -2.13 -8.44 10.01
C TYR A 133 -3.59 -7.99 10.00
N LEU A 134 -3.99 -7.20 8.98
CA LEU A 134 -5.37 -6.79 8.78
C LEU A 134 -6.31 -8.01 8.68
N ARG A 135 -5.94 -9.00 7.87
CA ARG A 135 -6.76 -10.19 7.65
C ARG A 135 -6.85 -11.11 8.88
N ALA A 136 -5.78 -11.19 9.66
CA ALA A 136 -5.75 -11.89 10.93
C ALA A 136 -6.54 -11.14 12.04
N GLY A 137 -6.78 -9.83 11.86
CA GLY A 137 -7.21 -8.96 12.96
C GLY A 137 -6.16 -8.85 14.05
N ALA A 138 -4.88 -8.94 13.67
CA ALA A 138 -3.74 -8.86 14.57
C ALA A 138 -3.27 -7.39 14.71
N PRO A 139 -2.66 -7.01 15.84
CA PRO A 139 -2.10 -5.68 15.99
C PRO A 139 -0.95 -5.44 14.99
N ILE A 140 -0.91 -4.25 14.40
CA ILE A 140 0.22 -3.81 13.55
C ILE A 140 1.42 -3.47 14.45
N PRO A 141 2.60 -4.09 14.24
CA PRO A 141 3.83 -3.78 14.97
C PRO A 141 4.20 -2.27 14.92
N PRO A 142 4.99 -1.77 15.88
CA PRO A 142 5.50 -0.39 15.81
C PRO A 142 6.45 -0.22 14.62
N ALA A 143 6.57 1.01 14.10
CA ALA A 143 7.41 1.30 12.94
C ALA A 143 8.87 0.87 13.14
N SER A 144 9.40 1.02 14.37
CA SER A 144 10.75 0.58 14.75
C SER A 144 11.05 -0.92 14.52
N ASP A 145 10.02 -1.77 14.45
CA ASP A 145 10.21 -3.20 14.19
C ASP A 145 10.52 -3.51 12.72
N TYR A 146 10.29 -2.55 11.83
CA TYR A 146 10.56 -2.66 10.39
C TYR A 146 11.93 -2.08 9.97
N GLU A 147 12.75 -1.66 10.94
CA GLU A 147 14.08 -1.08 10.69
C GLU A 147 13.98 0.12 9.73
N ASP A 148 14.79 0.16 8.67
CA ASP A 148 14.79 1.23 7.66
C ASP A 148 13.67 1.07 6.60
N MET A 149 12.59 0.35 6.92
CA MET A 149 11.43 0.12 6.03
C MET A 149 11.79 -0.43 4.62
N PRO A 150 12.64 -1.46 4.49
CA PRO A 150 13.23 -1.88 3.21
C PRO A 150 12.22 -2.48 2.21
N GLN A 151 10.97 -2.69 2.63
CA GLN A 151 9.93 -3.41 1.90
C GLN A 151 8.61 -2.61 1.81
N LEU A 152 8.66 -1.29 2.01
CA LEU A 152 7.48 -0.42 2.00
C LEU A 152 6.66 -0.56 0.70
N GLU A 153 7.35 -0.59 -0.46
CA GLU A 153 6.74 -0.81 -1.78
C GLU A 153 6.02 -2.16 -1.92
N ASN A 154 6.34 -3.14 -1.09
CA ASN A 154 5.72 -4.46 -1.06
C ASN A 154 4.61 -4.57 -0.02
N GLY A 155 4.12 -3.44 0.51
CA GLY A 155 3.03 -3.41 1.48
C GLY A 155 3.44 -3.87 2.88
N VAL A 156 4.70 -3.64 3.25
CA VAL A 156 5.27 -4.01 4.55
C VAL A 156 5.59 -2.74 5.34
N GLY A 157 4.94 -2.55 6.49
CA GLY A 157 5.22 -1.43 7.40
C GLY A 157 4.56 -0.11 7.03
N MET A 158 3.75 -0.07 5.96
CA MET A 158 3.03 1.12 5.53
C MET A 158 2.06 1.62 6.61
N LEU A 159 1.29 0.73 7.23
CA LEU A 159 0.34 1.09 8.27
C LEU A 159 1.03 1.54 9.55
N ALA A 160 2.16 0.91 9.88
CA ALA A 160 2.97 1.26 11.04
C ALA A 160 3.58 2.66 10.90
N LEU A 161 4.17 2.95 9.73
CA LEU A 161 4.71 4.26 9.40
C LEU A 161 3.61 5.33 9.39
N PHE A 162 2.48 5.04 8.73
CA PHE A 162 1.34 5.96 8.69
C PHE A 162 0.89 6.38 10.09
N ARG A 163 0.75 5.43 11.01
CA ARG A 163 0.36 5.71 12.39
C ARG A 163 1.40 6.58 13.10
N GLU A 164 2.67 6.22 13.04
CA GLU A 164 3.75 6.99 13.70
C GLU A 164 3.81 8.43 13.19
N GLU A 165 3.66 8.63 11.89
CA GLU A 165 3.64 9.95 11.28
C GLU A 165 2.42 10.77 11.73
N ILE A 166 1.23 10.19 11.71
CA ILE A 166 0.01 10.89 12.17
C ILE A 166 0.10 11.22 13.66
N GLU A 167 0.55 10.29 14.50
CA GLU A 167 0.74 10.52 15.95
C GLU A 167 1.72 11.68 16.18
N THR A 168 2.85 11.70 15.47
CA THR A 168 3.83 12.80 15.54
C THR A 168 3.23 14.15 15.15
N ILE A 169 2.38 14.18 14.11
CA ILE A 169 1.70 15.39 13.64
C ILE A 169 0.65 15.88 14.64
N LEU A 170 0.00 14.97 15.36
CA LEU A 170 -0.98 15.31 16.38
C LEU A 170 -0.32 15.81 17.67
N GLU A 171 0.89 15.35 17.97
CA GLU A 171 1.65 15.75 19.16
C GLU A 171 2.45 17.05 18.98
N THR A 172 2.70 17.48 17.74
CA THR A 172 3.56 18.63 17.44
C THR A 172 2.88 19.65 16.52
N ASP A 173 3.19 20.93 16.69
CA ASP A 173 2.73 21.98 15.76
C ASP A 173 3.57 22.06 14.49
N ASN A 174 4.61 21.22 14.37
CA ASN A 174 5.56 21.30 13.28
C ASN A 174 5.07 20.55 12.02
N MET A 175 4.73 21.33 11.00
CA MET A 175 4.29 20.83 9.70
C MET A 175 5.40 20.87 8.63
N CYS A 176 6.65 21.22 8.98
CA CYS A 176 7.69 21.53 7.98
C CYS A 176 8.05 20.38 7.04
N ASP A 177 7.81 19.14 7.45
CA ASP A 177 8.11 17.95 6.64
C ASP A 177 6.85 17.29 6.09
N CYS A 178 5.70 17.97 6.11
CA CYS A 178 4.49 17.48 5.45
C CYS A 178 4.49 17.97 3.99
N PRO A 179 4.53 17.07 2.99
CA PRO A 179 4.58 17.46 1.59
C PRO A 179 3.26 18.08 1.17
N ALA A 180 3.33 19.09 0.30
CA ALA A 180 2.14 19.61 -0.37
C ALA A 180 1.49 18.51 -1.25
N PRO A 181 0.20 18.64 -1.60
CA PRO A 181 -0.43 17.75 -2.56
C PRO A 181 0.41 17.63 -3.85
N ARG A 182 0.55 16.39 -4.34
CA ARG A 182 1.28 16.08 -5.58
C ARG A 182 0.56 16.69 -6.79
N LEU A 183 -0.76 16.51 -6.86
CA LEU A 183 -1.60 16.98 -7.97
C LEU A 183 -2.91 17.55 -7.44
N VAL A 184 -3.45 18.55 -8.14
CA VAL A 184 -4.78 19.11 -7.89
C VAL A 184 -5.46 19.38 -9.23
N TYR A 185 -6.56 18.67 -9.50
CA TYR A 185 -7.37 18.82 -10.71
C TYR A 185 -8.79 19.28 -10.42
N GLY A 186 -9.40 19.93 -11.41
CA GLY A 186 -10.76 20.46 -11.34
C GLY A 186 -10.82 21.86 -10.74
N ALA A 187 -11.83 22.63 -11.15
CA ALA A 187 -12.10 23.95 -10.59
C ALA A 187 -12.72 23.79 -9.18
N GLY A 188 -11.92 24.00 -8.14
CA GLY A 188 -12.41 24.07 -6.77
C GLY A 188 -12.99 25.43 -6.44
N SER A 189 -13.94 25.47 -5.51
CA SER A 189 -14.20 26.72 -4.80
C SER A 189 -12.99 27.03 -3.92
N ASN A 190 -12.74 28.31 -3.63
CA ASN A 190 -11.75 28.71 -2.61
C ASN A 190 -12.20 28.37 -1.18
N ASP A 191 -13.26 27.57 -1.03
CA ASP A 191 -13.97 27.31 0.23
C ASP A 191 -14.26 25.80 0.37
N ILE A 192 -13.26 24.96 0.11
CA ILE A 192 -13.36 23.52 0.37
C ILE A 192 -13.43 23.28 1.88
N ARG A 193 -14.54 22.70 2.34
CA ARG A 193 -14.82 22.38 3.75
C ARG A 193 -14.84 20.89 4.04
N GLN A 194 -14.99 20.07 3.00
CA GLN A 194 -15.16 18.62 3.11
C GLN A 194 -14.17 17.89 2.21
N LEU A 195 -13.45 16.93 2.78
CA LEU A 195 -12.55 16.04 2.05
C LEU A 195 -13.06 14.62 2.11
N HIS A 196 -13.15 13.99 0.95
CA HIS A 196 -13.65 12.64 0.77
C HIS A 196 -12.51 11.77 0.23
N ILE A 197 -11.88 11.01 1.13
CA ILE A 197 -10.78 10.10 0.80
C ILE A 197 -11.37 8.85 0.16
N LEU A 198 -11.01 8.57 -1.09
CA LEU A 198 -11.30 7.27 -1.71
C LEU A 198 -10.09 6.36 -1.56
N THR A 199 -10.29 5.17 -1.02
CA THR A 199 -9.18 4.23 -0.75
C THR A 199 -9.65 2.78 -0.85
N GLY A 200 -8.70 1.84 -0.80
CA GLY A 200 -8.98 0.41 -0.75
C GLY A 200 -9.71 0.00 0.53
N THR A 201 -10.52 -1.05 0.47
CA THR A 201 -11.30 -1.55 1.60
C THR A 201 -10.45 -1.94 2.81
N ASP A 202 -9.20 -2.35 2.60
CA ASP A 202 -8.29 -2.73 3.69
C ASP A 202 -7.78 -1.51 4.48
N ALA A 203 -7.47 -0.41 3.78
CA ALA A 203 -6.90 0.79 4.41
C ALA A 203 -7.97 1.70 5.03
N ALA A 204 -9.22 1.64 4.54
CA ALA A 204 -10.31 2.48 5.02
C ALA A 204 -10.51 2.45 6.55
N PRO A 205 -10.72 1.29 7.21
CA PRO A 205 -10.91 1.25 8.66
C PRO A 205 -9.68 1.70 9.44
N TRP A 206 -8.49 1.57 8.87
CA TRP A 206 -7.25 2.06 9.48
C TRP A 206 -7.21 3.59 9.51
N ILE A 207 -7.48 4.24 8.38
CA ILE A 207 -7.51 5.70 8.27
C ILE A 207 -8.65 6.29 9.12
N GLU A 208 -9.82 5.63 9.13
CA GLU A 208 -11.00 6.03 9.91
C GLU A 208 -10.69 6.21 11.40
N ALA A 209 -9.80 5.39 11.97
CA ALA A 209 -9.42 5.46 13.37
C ALA A 209 -8.78 6.80 13.77
N PHE A 210 -8.16 7.51 12.83
CA PHE A 210 -7.48 8.79 13.07
C PHE A 210 -8.34 10.02 12.76
N LEU A 211 -9.49 9.83 12.09
CA LEU A 211 -10.32 10.96 11.64
C LEU A 211 -10.77 11.91 12.76
N PRO A 212 -11.17 11.46 13.97
CA PRO A 212 -11.56 12.39 15.03
C PRO A 212 -10.44 13.38 15.37
N ALA A 213 -9.23 12.87 15.60
CA ALA A 213 -8.08 13.71 15.95
C ALA A 213 -7.66 14.63 14.79
N LEU A 214 -7.72 14.14 13.55
CA LEU A 214 -7.40 14.95 12.37
C LEU A 214 -8.43 16.07 12.13
N ARG A 215 -9.73 15.79 12.30
CA ARG A 215 -10.78 16.81 12.19
C ARG A 215 -10.59 17.92 13.23
N ASP A 216 -10.27 17.56 14.47
CA ASP A 216 -10.01 18.53 15.54
C ASP A 216 -8.76 19.38 15.24
N ARG A 217 -7.69 18.75 14.72
CA ARG A 217 -6.41 19.42 14.43
C ARG A 217 -6.46 20.38 13.25
N PHE A 218 -7.19 20.03 12.19
CA PHE A 218 -7.19 20.78 10.93
C PHE A 218 -8.48 21.57 10.67
N ALA A 219 -9.53 21.39 11.50
CA ALA A 219 -10.83 22.03 11.34
C ALA A 219 -11.49 21.79 9.95
N VAL A 220 -11.20 20.65 9.33
CA VAL A 220 -11.78 20.20 8.05
C VAL A 220 -12.65 18.97 8.29
N SER A 221 -13.80 18.89 7.64
CA SER A 221 -14.63 17.67 7.66
C SER A 221 -14.02 16.62 6.76
N ILE A 222 -13.60 15.48 7.32
CA ILE A 222 -12.92 14.41 6.57
C ILE A 222 -13.80 13.17 6.57
N TYR A 223 -13.98 12.53 5.42
CA TYR A 223 -14.73 11.29 5.26
C TYR A 223 -13.89 10.28 4.47
N VAL A 224 -13.96 9.01 4.83
CA VAL A 224 -13.29 7.92 4.12
C VAL A 224 -14.36 7.07 3.44
N HIS A 225 -14.12 6.72 2.18
CA HIS A 225 -15.02 5.91 1.37
C HIS A 225 -14.23 4.70 0.84
N PRO A 226 -14.48 3.49 1.37
CA PRO A 226 -13.90 2.29 0.81
C PRO A 226 -14.45 2.03 -0.59
N VAL A 227 -13.55 1.89 -1.56
CA VAL A 227 -13.91 1.56 -2.95
C VAL A 227 -13.68 0.07 -3.17
N VAL A 228 -14.73 -0.62 -3.61
CA VAL A 228 -14.68 -2.03 -3.96
C VAL A 228 -14.12 -2.18 -5.37
N ASN A 229 -13.06 -2.98 -5.52
CA ASN A 229 -12.43 -3.26 -6.80
C ASN A 229 -13.31 -4.17 -7.66
N SER A 230 -14.12 -3.60 -8.54
CA SER A 230 -14.97 -4.38 -9.43
C SER A 230 -14.21 -4.83 -10.68
N PHE A 231 -13.14 -4.13 -11.06
CA PHE A 231 -12.36 -4.42 -12.26
C PHE A 231 -11.51 -5.70 -12.14
N PHE A 232 -10.68 -5.80 -11.09
CA PHE A 232 -9.90 -6.99 -10.79
C PHE A 232 -10.65 -7.97 -9.91
N GLY A 233 -11.72 -7.55 -9.22
CA GLY A 233 -12.56 -8.38 -8.36
C GLY A 233 -12.39 -8.05 -6.88
N GLU A 234 -13.45 -8.28 -6.10
CA GLU A 234 -13.60 -7.77 -4.72
C GLU A 234 -12.57 -8.32 -3.73
N THR A 235 -11.88 -9.40 -4.09
CA THR A 235 -10.76 -9.97 -3.34
C THR A 235 -9.47 -9.15 -3.43
N ILE A 236 -9.44 -8.12 -4.29
CA ILE A 236 -8.38 -7.13 -4.37
C ILE A 236 -8.79 -5.89 -3.59
N THR A 237 -8.16 -5.67 -2.45
CA THR A 237 -8.64 -4.77 -1.39
C THR A 237 -7.73 -3.58 -1.10
N VAL A 238 -6.54 -3.55 -1.73
CA VAL A 238 -5.53 -2.49 -1.55
C VAL A 238 -5.78 -1.29 -2.47
N ALA A 239 -5.40 -0.09 -2.01
CA ALA A 239 -5.60 1.16 -2.74
C ALA A 239 -4.88 1.18 -4.10
N GLY A 240 -3.62 0.76 -4.15
CA GLY A 240 -2.79 0.83 -5.37
C GLY A 240 -3.21 -0.11 -6.51
N LEU A 241 -4.25 -0.93 -6.31
CA LEU A 241 -4.82 -1.79 -7.35
C LEU A 241 -6.23 -1.36 -7.79
N LEU A 242 -6.75 -0.25 -7.27
CA LEU A 242 -8.00 0.34 -7.74
C LEU A 242 -7.81 0.98 -9.12
N THR A 243 -8.82 0.84 -9.98
CA THR A 243 -8.83 1.43 -11.32
C THR A 243 -9.55 2.77 -11.32
N GLY A 244 -9.27 3.61 -12.32
CA GLY A 244 -9.95 4.89 -12.50
C GLY A 244 -11.46 4.72 -12.73
N GLN A 245 -11.89 3.64 -13.41
CA GLN A 245 -13.31 3.30 -13.53
C GLN A 245 -14.00 3.05 -12.18
N ASP A 246 -13.38 2.26 -11.29
CA ASP A 246 -13.93 1.96 -9.97
C ASP A 246 -13.98 3.25 -9.11
N LEU A 247 -12.93 4.07 -9.17
CA LEU A 247 -12.87 5.37 -8.51
C LEU A 247 -13.93 6.36 -9.03
N LEU A 248 -14.11 6.44 -10.35
CA LEU A 248 -15.10 7.32 -10.97
C LEU A 248 -16.52 6.92 -10.62
N ALA A 249 -16.82 5.62 -10.62
CA ALA A 249 -18.12 5.12 -10.19
C ALA A 249 -18.40 5.50 -8.72
N ALA A 250 -17.41 5.33 -7.83
CA ALA A 250 -17.53 5.70 -6.42
C ALA A 250 -17.71 7.22 -6.25
N ALA A 251 -16.88 8.04 -6.91
CA ALA A 251 -16.95 9.50 -6.84
C ALA A 251 -18.27 10.06 -7.36
N ARG A 252 -18.81 9.51 -8.47
CA ARG A 252 -20.14 9.89 -8.99
C ARG A 252 -21.25 9.58 -8.00
N ARG A 253 -21.27 8.35 -7.46
CA ARG A 253 -22.27 7.95 -6.47
C ARG A 253 -22.25 8.85 -5.24
N LEU A 254 -21.05 9.23 -4.77
CA LEU A 254 -20.90 10.20 -3.69
C LEU A 254 -21.46 11.57 -4.08
N GLY A 255 -21.10 12.08 -5.26
CA GLY A 255 -21.58 13.37 -5.76
C GLY A 255 -23.10 13.44 -5.97
N GLU A 256 -23.76 12.31 -6.24
CA GLU A 256 -25.23 12.20 -6.32
C GLU A 256 -25.92 12.23 -4.95
N GLN A 257 -25.22 11.82 -3.89
CA GLN A 257 -25.75 11.77 -2.53
C GLN A 257 -25.57 13.10 -1.78
N LEU A 258 -24.62 13.94 -2.21
CA LEU A 258 -24.36 15.23 -1.61
C LEU A 258 -25.32 16.31 -2.15
N PRO A 259 -25.92 17.15 -1.28
CA PRO A 259 -26.58 18.37 -1.71
C PRO A 259 -25.65 19.26 -2.54
N GLU A 260 -26.20 19.98 -3.52
CA GLU A 260 -25.40 20.80 -4.46
C GLU A 260 -24.42 21.75 -3.75
N LYS A 261 -24.88 22.42 -2.68
CA LYS A 261 -24.05 23.33 -1.89
C LYS A 261 -22.88 22.61 -1.21
N GLU A 262 -23.12 21.42 -0.66
CA GLU A 262 -22.07 20.62 0.00
C GLU A 262 -21.06 20.09 -1.02
N ARG A 263 -21.55 19.66 -2.19
CA ARG A 263 -20.70 19.21 -3.30
C ARG A 263 -19.75 20.30 -3.80
N GLN A 264 -20.20 21.56 -3.86
CA GLN A 264 -19.35 22.71 -4.24
C GLN A 264 -18.26 23.04 -3.21
N GLN A 265 -18.39 22.53 -1.99
CA GLN A 265 -17.43 22.68 -0.89
C GLN A 265 -16.70 21.36 -0.59
N ALA A 266 -16.81 20.35 -1.46
CA ALA A 266 -16.22 19.04 -1.30
C ALA A 266 -15.07 18.83 -2.31
N ALA A 267 -14.04 18.10 -1.89
CA ALA A 267 -13.00 17.59 -2.78
C ALA A 267 -12.74 16.09 -2.52
N ILE A 268 -12.39 15.38 -3.58
CA ILE A 268 -11.94 13.99 -3.53
C ILE A 268 -10.45 13.98 -3.21
N VAL A 269 -10.03 13.12 -2.29
CA VAL A 269 -8.62 12.90 -1.96
C VAL A 269 -8.25 11.48 -2.35
N LEU A 270 -7.16 11.33 -3.09
CA LEU A 270 -6.60 10.04 -3.51
C LEU A 270 -5.15 9.90 -3.02
N PRO A 271 -4.75 8.71 -2.54
CA PRO A 271 -3.34 8.40 -2.35
C PRO A 271 -2.65 8.19 -3.71
N ASP A 272 -1.45 8.73 -3.86
CA ASP A 272 -0.65 8.69 -5.09
C ASP A 272 -0.24 7.28 -5.53
N VAL A 273 -0.23 6.31 -4.61
CA VAL A 273 -0.02 4.88 -4.90
C VAL A 273 -1.04 4.30 -5.91
N MET A 274 -2.16 5.02 -6.16
CA MET A 274 -3.13 4.67 -7.20
C MET A 274 -2.67 5.02 -8.62
N LEU A 275 -1.65 5.87 -8.75
CA LEU A 275 -1.11 6.32 -10.03
C LEU A 275 0.13 5.50 -10.39
N LYS A 276 0.43 5.40 -11.69
CA LYS A 276 1.73 4.88 -12.14
C LYS A 276 2.85 5.80 -11.65
N GLN A 277 4.02 5.22 -11.37
CA GLN A 277 5.17 6.00 -10.87
C GLN A 277 5.62 7.09 -11.86
N ASP A 278 5.64 6.76 -13.16
CA ASP A 278 6.20 7.63 -14.20
C ASP A 278 5.14 8.47 -14.93
N GLU A 279 3.86 8.25 -14.66
CA GLU A 279 2.73 8.85 -15.39
C GLU A 279 1.54 9.10 -14.46
N ASP A 280 0.88 10.25 -14.59
CA ASP A 280 -0.30 10.61 -13.77
C ASP A 280 -1.59 9.93 -14.30
N ILE A 281 -1.54 8.61 -14.45
CA ILE A 281 -2.64 7.77 -14.91
C ILE A 281 -2.88 6.58 -13.96
N PHE A 282 -4.12 6.14 -13.90
CA PHE A 282 -4.52 4.92 -13.20
C PHE A 282 -4.16 3.65 -14.01
N LEU A 283 -4.41 2.47 -13.43
CA LEU A 283 -4.09 1.18 -14.06
C LEU A 283 -4.84 0.89 -15.37
N ASP A 284 -5.97 1.55 -15.60
CA ASP A 284 -6.82 1.44 -16.79
C ASP A 284 -6.80 2.70 -17.66
N ASP A 285 -5.70 3.45 -17.59
CA ASP A 285 -5.37 4.64 -18.39
C ASP A 285 -6.31 5.85 -18.22
N TYR A 286 -7.26 5.79 -17.29
CA TYR A 286 -7.98 6.97 -16.79
C TYR A 286 -7.01 7.94 -16.08
N THR A 287 -7.36 9.21 -16.07
CA THR A 287 -6.60 10.27 -15.40
C THR A 287 -7.34 10.87 -14.20
N PRO A 288 -6.63 11.47 -13.23
CA PRO A 288 -7.27 12.27 -12.17
C PRO A 288 -8.09 13.46 -12.71
N ALA A 289 -7.70 14.02 -13.86
CA ALA A 289 -8.45 15.08 -14.53
C ALA A 289 -9.82 14.58 -15.02
N GLU A 290 -9.87 13.44 -15.72
CA GLU A 290 -11.13 12.81 -16.13
C GLU A 290 -12.01 12.41 -14.94
N LEU A 291 -11.38 12.03 -13.82
CA LEU A 291 -12.10 11.76 -12.58
C LEU A 291 -12.74 13.04 -12.02
N ALA A 292 -12.00 14.14 -11.96
CA ALA A 292 -12.48 15.44 -11.46
C ALA A 292 -13.65 15.96 -12.31
N ASP A 293 -13.51 15.93 -13.65
CA ASP A 293 -14.55 16.30 -14.59
C ASP A 293 -15.77 15.38 -14.45
N GLY A 294 -15.53 14.08 -14.30
CA GLY A 294 -16.57 13.06 -14.25
C GLY A 294 -17.41 13.04 -12.96
N CYS A 295 -16.89 13.58 -11.85
CA CYS A 295 -17.61 13.69 -10.58
C CYS A 295 -17.99 15.14 -10.19
N ALA A 296 -17.55 16.14 -10.97
CA ALA A 296 -17.77 17.56 -10.73
C ALA A 296 -17.31 18.01 -9.32
N MET A 297 -16.22 17.42 -8.83
CA MET A 297 -15.53 17.79 -7.60
C MET A 297 -14.02 17.82 -7.89
N PRO A 298 -13.25 18.71 -7.25
CA PRO A 298 -11.80 18.69 -7.37
C PRO A 298 -11.23 17.36 -6.89
N VAL A 299 -10.16 16.90 -7.54
CA VAL A 299 -9.39 15.72 -7.13
C VAL A 299 -8.02 16.19 -6.66
N ILE A 300 -7.69 15.85 -5.42
CA ILE A 300 -6.41 16.14 -4.79
C ILE A 300 -5.68 14.82 -4.62
N VAL A 301 -4.47 14.72 -5.15
CA VAL A 301 -3.61 13.55 -4.99
C VAL A 301 -2.51 13.88 -3.98
N GLY A 302 -2.39 13.09 -2.92
CA GLY A 302 -1.36 13.24 -1.90
C GLY A 302 -0.54 11.97 -1.76
N GLU A 303 0.66 12.09 -1.17
CA GLU A 303 1.48 10.91 -0.86
C GLU A 303 0.72 9.93 0.04
N ALA A 304 0.86 8.63 -0.24
CA ALA A 304 0.21 7.54 0.50
C ALA A 304 0.81 7.30 1.91
N THR A 305 1.08 8.37 2.65
CA THR A 305 1.72 8.39 3.97
C THR A 305 0.89 9.23 4.96
N GLY A 306 1.20 9.13 6.26
CA GLY A 306 0.56 9.95 7.28
C GLY A 306 0.88 11.43 7.09
N ARG A 307 2.16 11.73 6.77
CA ARG A 307 2.60 13.10 6.43
C ARG A 307 1.95 13.62 5.16
N GLY A 308 1.80 12.80 4.14
CA GLY A 308 1.11 13.16 2.89
C GLY A 308 -0.33 13.58 3.12
N LEU A 309 -1.08 12.78 3.89
CA LEU A 309 -2.46 13.12 4.27
C LEU A 309 -2.52 14.44 5.06
N ALA A 310 -1.62 14.61 6.04
CA ALA A 310 -1.56 15.83 6.83
C ALA A 310 -1.22 17.07 5.99
N GLY A 311 -0.34 16.95 5.00
CA GLY A 311 -0.01 18.02 4.07
C GLY A 311 -1.19 18.42 3.16
N VAL A 312 -1.98 17.44 2.70
CA VAL A 312 -3.25 17.70 2.01
C VAL A 312 -4.22 18.47 2.90
N LEU A 313 -4.39 18.03 4.15
CA LEU A 313 -5.29 18.67 5.12
C LEU A 313 -4.87 20.11 5.43
N ALA A 314 -3.58 20.33 5.66
CA ALA A 314 -3.03 21.66 5.93
C ALA A 314 -3.21 22.62 4.75
N SER A 315 -3.02 22.13 3.52
CA SER A 315 -3.18 22.93 2.30
C SER A 315 -4.62 23.43 2.14
N VAL A 316 -5.61 22.60 2.50
CA VAL A 316 -7.03 22.96 2.43
C VAL A 316 -7.42 23.90 3.58
N ALA A 317 -6.90 23.65 4.79
CA ALA A 317 -7.14 24.50 5.95
C ALA A 317 -6.59 25.93 5.75
N ALA A 318 -5.37 26.07 5.21
CA ALA A 318 -4.74 27.37 4.95
C ALA A 318 -5.54 28.25 3.97
N VAL A 319 -6.12 27.62 2.93
CA VAL A 319 -6.99 28.32 1.97
C VAL A 319 -8.27 28.83 2.64
N SER A 320 -8.84 28.05 3.56
CA SER A 320 -10.04 28.42 4.32
C SER A 320 -9.82 29.60 5.28
N ASP A 321 -8.60 29.77 5.79
CA ASP A 321 -8.22 30.85 6.71
C ASP A 321 -7.72 32.13 6.03
N GLY A 322 -7.73 32.17 4.69
CA GLY A 322 -7.38 33.38 3.92
C GLY A 322 -5.87 33.58 3.68
N ALA A 323 -5.03 32.58 3.95
CA ALA A 323 -3.65 32.56 3.52
C ALA A 323 -3.58 32.12 2.04
N ALA A 324 -3.92 33.05 1.14
CA ALA A 324 -3.91 32.82 -0.29
C ALA A 324 -2.48 32.75 -0.84
N GLU A 325 -1.85 31.58 -0.78
CA GLU A 325 -0.91 31.17 -1.82
C GLU A 325 -1.64 30.20 -2.75
N SER A 326 -1.82 30.66 -3.99
CA SER A 326 -2.57 29.98 -5.05
C SER A 326 -2.13 28.52 -5.22
N MET A 327 -3.04 27.58 -4.99
CA MET A 327 -2.94 26.26 -5.61
C MET A 327 -2.80 26.49 -7.12
N ARG A 328 -1.66 26.11 -7.70
CA ARG A 328 -1.46 26.14 -9.14
C ARG A 328 -2.26 24.99 -9.73
N TYR A 329 -3.43 25.32 -10.26
CA TYR A 329 -4.18 24.42 -11.12
C TYR A 329 -3.38 24.24 -12.41
N GLU A 330 -2.80 23.05 -12.63
CA GLU A 330 -2.38 22.67 -13.97
C GLU A 330 -3.63 22.40 -14.80
N LYS A 331 -3.69 23.02 -15.98
CA LYS A 331 -4.80 22.92 -16.93
C LYS A 331 -4.73 21.67 -17.77
#